data_AF-A0A820FT95-F1
#
_entry.id   AF-A0A820FT95-F1
#
_cell.length_a   1.000
_cell.length_b   1.000
_cell.length_c   1.000
_cell.angle_alpha   90.00
_cell.angle_beta   90.00
_cell.angle_gamma   90.00
#
_symmetry.space_group_name_H-M   'P 1'
#
loop_
_entity.id
_entity.type
_entity.pdbx_description
1 polymer ?
#
loop_
_entity_poly.entity_id
_entity_poly.type
_entity_poly.pdbx_seq_one_letter_code
_entity_poly.pdbx_strand_id
1 'polypeptide(L)'
;MSSFIFNEVFITASQTGSVGGFNTTVDVKLQQWAEKELPRQCVHIGHLVLLDEFQGLIEREQKSRSYDPITNDLKMQVVQACRSRHQWDSKALDSLRVIQTQALQDRNVPDKQQWESAIKFMENTLRKELEHEESELLSNINQSSWKKFIGFQRSTIEEKYRQQCIKELDKVLMSRQQLNQTTKTNQV
;
A
#
# COMPACT_ATOMS: atom_id res chain seq x y z
N MET A 1 -0.37 1.87 2.38
CA MET A 1 0.79 1.05 2.80
C MET A 1 1.07 -0.10 1.84
N SER A 2 0.07 -0.87 1.39
CA SER A 2 0.27 -2.02 0.46
C SER A 2 0.96 -1.65 -0.86
N SER A 3 0.54 -0.55 -1.50
CA SER A 3 1.04 -0.16 -2.82
C SER A 3 2.53 0.24 -2.81
N PHE A 4 3.05 0.78 -1.69
CA PHE A 4 4.47 1.08 -1.55
C PHE A 4 5.30 -0.21 -1.48
N ILE A 5 4.88 -1.17 -0.66
CA ILE A 5 5.57 -2.46 -0.52
C ILE A 5 5.57 -3.19 -1.87
N PHE A 6 4.46 -3.16 -2.59
CA PHE A 6 4.40 -3.80 -3.90
C PHE A 6 5.27 -3.08 -4.95
N ASN A 7 5.05 -1.80 -5.18
CA ASN A 7 5.70 -1.08 -6.29
C ASN A 7 7.18 -0.76 -6.00
N GLU A 8 7.47 -0.23 -4.82
CA GLU A 8 8.80 0.31 -4.51
C GLU A 8 9.76 -0.76 -3.97
N VAL A 9 9.22 -1.80 -3.32
CA VAL A 9 10.04 -2.88 -2.75
C VAL A 9 10.03 -4.10 -3.68
N PHE A 10 8.87 -4.72 -3.89
CA PHE A 10 8.79 -6.01 -4.59
C PHE A 10 9.11 -5.90 -6.08
N ILE A 11 8.46 -4.99 -6.82
CA ILE A 11 8.68 -4.84 -8.26
C ILE A 11 10.12 -4.38 -8.54
N THR A 12 10.62 -3.39 -7.81
CA THR A 12 12.02 -2.93 -7.95
C THR A 12 13.01 -4.06 -7.68
N ALA A 13 12.80 -4.85 -6.62
CA ALA A 13 13.67 -5.98 -6.30
C ALA A 13 13.61 -7.07 -7.39
N SER A 14 12.44 -7.32 -7.97
CA SER A 14 12.25 -8.33 -9.03
C SER A 14 13.07 -8.07 -10.29
N GLN A 15 13.46 -6.81 -10.54
CA GLN A 15 14.21 -6.40 -11.74
C GLN A 15 15.71 -6.71 -11.65
N THR A 16 16.23 -7.08 -10.48
CA THR A 16 17.67 -7.31 -10.25
C THR A 16 18.21 -8.59 -10.88
N GLY A 17 17.34 -9.51 -11.32
CA GLY A 17 17.72 -10.70 -12.08
C GLY A 17 18.51 -11.77 -11.31
N SER A 18 18.77 -11.58 -10.02
CA SER A 18 19.45 -12.56 -9.15
C SER A 18 18.81 -12.60 -7.77
N VAL A 19 18.82 -13.78 -7.14
CA VAL A 19 18.23 -13.97 -5.79
C VAL A 19 18.96 -13.12 -4.74
N GLY A 20 20.29 -13.01 -4.83
CA GLY A 20 21.07 -12.17 -3.92
C GLY A 20 20.78 -10.67 -4.09
N GLY A 21 20.64 -10.19 -5.33
CA GLY A 21 20.25 -8.82 -5.62
C GLY A 21 18.83 -8.49 -5.18
N PHE A 22 17.90 -9.43 -5.34
CA PHE A 22 16.52 -9.30 -4.86
C PHE A 22 16.50 -9.10 -3.34
N ASN A 23 17.12 -10.00 -2.58
CA ASN A 23 17.13 -9.92 -1.11
C ASN A 23 17.75 -8.61 -0.62
N THR A 24 18.91 -8.24 -1.18
CA THR A 24 19.58 -6.98 -0.80
C THR A 24 18.70 -5.76 -1.08
N THR A 25 18.00 -5.75 -2.22
CA THR A 25 17.13 -4.63 -2.59
C THR A 25 15.90 -4.55 -1.70
N VAL A 26 15.28 -5.69 -1.38
CA VAL A 26 14.17 -5.77 -0.42
C VAL A 26 14.62 -5.25 0.94
N ASP A 27 15.74 -5.75 1.46
CA ASP A 27 16.27 -5.38 2.78
C ASP A 27 16.53 -3.86 2.86
N VAL A 28 17.24 -3.30 1.88
CA VAL A 28 17.56 -1.86 1.84
C VAL A 28 16.30 -1.01 1.74
N LYS A 29 15.36 -1.37 0.86
CA LYS A 29 14.14 -0.58 0.65
C LYS A 29 13.20 -0.64 1.85
N LEU A 30 13.04 -1.81 2.47
CA LEU A 30 12.26 -1.96 3.71
C LEU A 30 12.89 -1.19 4.86
N GLN A 31 14.22 -1.24 5.01
CA GLN A 31 14.92 -0.47 6.02
C GLN A 31 14.72 1.03 5.82
N GLN A 32 14.89 1.55 4.61
CA GLN A 32 14.68 2.96 4.31
C GLN A 32 13.24 3.42 4.61
N TRP A 33 12.25 2.58 4.27
CA TRP A 33 10.85 2.84 4.58
C TRP A 33 10.59 2.87 6.08
N ALA A 34 11.13 1.89 6.81
CA ALA A 34 11.01 1.77 8.25
C ALA A 34 11.67 2.94 9.00
N GLU A 35 12.77 3.47 8.48
CA GLU A 35 13.47 4.60 9.12
C GLU A 35 12.77 5.94 8.87
N LYS A 36 12.09 6.10 7.73
CA LYS A 36 11.57 7.42 7.30
C LYS A 36 10.05 7.51 7.35
N GLU A 37 9.36 6.59 6.69
CA GLU A 37 7.91 6.69 6.48
C GLU A 37 7.12 6.06 7.63
N LEU A 38 7.59 4.93 8.18
CA LEU A 38 6.89 4.24 9.26
C LEU A 38 6.72 5.11 10.52
N PRO A 39 7.74 5.80 11.06
CA PRO A 39 7.57 6.62 12.26
C PRO A 39 6.62 7.79 12.00
N ARG A 40 6.70 8.41 10.82
CA ARG A 40 5.84 9.52 10.41
C ARG A 40 4.38 9.09 10.34
N GLN A 41 4.11 7.93 9.73
CA GLN A 41 2.77 7.38 9.63
C GLN A 41 2.23 6.97 11.00
N CYS A 42 3.05 6.38 11.88
CA CYS A 42 2.65 6.04 13.23
C CYS A 42 2.28 7.27 14.06
N VAL A 43 3.05 8.37 14.00
CA VAL A 43 2.70 9.62 14.68
C VAL A 43 1.40 10.20 14.12
N HIS A 44 1.21 10.19 12.81
CA HIS A 44 0.00 10.69 12.18
C HIS A 44 -1.24 9.88 12.56
N ILE A 45 -1.17 8.55 12.47
CA ILE A 45 -2.28 7.67 12.84
C ILE A 45 -2.54 7.76 14.34
N GLY A 46 -1.48 7.76 15.17
CA GLY A 46 -1.59 7.92 16.62
C GLY A 46 -2.29 9.23 16.99
N HIS A 47 -1.99 10.33 16.30
CA HIS A 47 -2.70 11.60 16.45
C HIS A 47 -4.19 11.48 16.11
N LEU A 48 -4.52 10.86 14.97
CA LEU A 48 -5.91 10.68 14.55
C LEU A 48 -6.70 9.83 15.55
N VAL A 49 -6.15 8.68 15.96
CA VAL A 49 -6.79 7.75 16.89
C VAL A 49 -6.94 8.38 18.27
N LEU A 50 -5.94 9.11 18.77
CA LEU A 50 -6.02 9.82 20.05
C LEU A 50 -7.19 10.81 20.07
N LEU A 51 -7.35 11.59 19.00
CA LEU A 51 -8.42 12.57 18.89
C LEU A 51 -9.80 11.92 18.70
N ASP A 52 -9.85 10.82 17.95
CA ASP A 52 -11.07 10.03 17.76
C ASP A 52 -11.56 9.43 19.08
N GLU A 53 -10.66 8.81 19.86
CA GLU A 53 -10.98 8.32 21.20
C GLU A 53 -11.36 9.45 22.15
N PHE A 54 -10.67 10.58 22.09
CA PHE A 54 -11.01 11.75 22.90
C PHE A 54 -12.42 12.26 22.60
N GLN A 55 -12.79 12.35 21.32
CA GLN A 55 -14.16 12.69 20.91
C GLN A 55 -15.16 11.62 21.39
N GLY A 56 -14.83 10.33 21.23
CA GLY A 56 -15.65 9.22 21.68
C GLY A 56 -15.92 9.25 23.19
N LEU A 57 -14.96 9.72 24.01
CA LEU A 57 -15.18 9.90 25.45
C LEU A 57 -16.24 10.97 25.75
N ILE A 58 -16.21 12.10 25.04
CA ILE A 58 -17.20 13.16 25.20
C ILE A 58 -18.59 12.69 24.76
N GLU A 59 -18.68 11.96 23.65
CA GLU A 59 -19.95 11.40 23.16
C GLU A 59 -20.55 10.34 24.11
N ARG A 60 -19.70 9.54 24.77
CA ARG A 60 -20.13 8.57 25.80
C ARG A 60 -20.64 9.29 27.05
N GLU A 61 -19.99 10.39 27.45
CA GLU A 61 -20.43 11.21 28.59
C GLU A 61 -21.79 11.87 28.31
N GLN A 62 -22.01 12.37 27.09
CA GLN A 62 -23.30 12.96 26.67
C GLN A 62 -24.48 11.99 26.80
N LYS A 63 -24.23 10.68 26.67
CA LYS A 63 -25.23 9.62 26.81
C LYS A 63 -25.42 9.17 28.28
N SER A 64 -24.60 9.69 29.20
CA SER A 64 -24.62 9.30 30.61
C SER A 64 -25.64 10.11 31.42
N ARG A 65 -26.04 9.56 32.58
CA ARG A 65 -26.95 10.22 33.53
C ARG A 65 -26.35 11.46 34.21
N SER A 66 -25.03 11.65 34.11
CA SER A 66 -24.27 12.78 34.67
C SER A 66 -24.05 13.90 33.63
N TYR A 67 -24.78 13.87 32.52
CA TYR A 67 -24.66 14.85 31.45
C TYR A 67 -25.02 16.26 31.93
N ASP A 68 -24.09 17.19 31.75
CA ASP A 68 -24.31 18.63 31.97
C ASP A 68 -24.39 19.36 30.61
N PRO A 69 -25.57 19.85 30.22
CA PRO A 69 -25.77 20.58 28.97
C PRO A 69 -25.02 21.91 28.90
N ILE A 70 -24.72 22.55 30.05
CA ILE A 70 -24.13 23.90 30.10
C ILE A 70 -22.66 23.85 29.66
N THR A 71 -21.93 22.80 30.02
CA THR A 71 -20.51 22.63 29.70
C THR A 71 -20.27 21.99 28.32
N ASN A 72 -21.31 21.52 27.64
CA ASN A 72 -21.17 20.76 26.41
C ASN A 72 -20.56 21.58 25.26
N ASP A 73 -21.02 22.82 25.08
CA ASP A 73 -20.49 23.71 24.04
C ASP A 73 -19.00 24.01 24.28
N LEU A 74 -18.63 24.26 25.53
CA LEU A 74 -17.23 24.44 25.94
C LEU A 74 -16.39 23.18 25.65
N LYS A 75 -16.89 21.99 25.99
CA LYS A 75 -16.18 20.72 25.73
C LYS A 75 -15.94 20.52 24.23
N MET A 76 -16.93 20.79 23.38
CA MET A 76 -16.80 20.71 21.92
C MET A 76 -15.76 21.70 21.39
N GLN A 77 -15.78 22.95 21.87
CA GLN A 77 -14.77 23.95 21.51
C GLN A 77 -13.36 23.54 21.95
N VAL A 78 -13.23 22.93 23.14
CA VAL A 78 -11.96 22.40 23.63
C VAL A 78 -11.46 21.25 22.76
N VAL A 79 -12.31 20.30 22.36
CA VAL A 79 -11.95 19.22 21.43
C VAL A 79 -11.44 19.78 20.11
N GLN A 80 -12.14 20.76 19.55
CA GLN A 80 -11.74 21.40 18.28
C GLN A 80 -10.43 22.19 18.41
N ALA A 81 -10.22 22.88 19.53
CA ALA A 81 -8.98 23.56 19.83
C ALA A 81 -7.81 22.58 20.02
N CYS A 82 -8.02 21.47 20.72
CA CYS A 82 -7.05 20.40 20.85
C CYS A 82 -6.71 19.81 19.48
N ARG A 83 -7.70 19.50 18.64
CA ARG A 83 -7.47 18.95 17.29
C ARG A 83 -6.66 19.88 16.37
N SER A 84 -6.85 21.19 16.49
CA SER A 84 -6.15 22.18 15.65
C SER A 84 -4.77 22.55 16.16
N ARG A 85 -4.54 22.49 17.48
CA ARG A 85 -3.29 22.95 18.11
C ARG A 85 -2.37 21.83 18.56
N HIS A 86 -2.90 20.62 18.75
CA HIS A 86 -2.10 19.50 19.24
C HIS A 86 -1.08 19.10 18.16
N GLN A 87 0.17 19.04 18.58
CA GLN A 87 1.28 18.54 17.79
C GLN A 87 2.11 17.66 18.71
N TRP A 88 2.56 16.53 18.17
CA TRP A 88 3.52 15.68 18.84
C TRP A 88 4.86 16.41 18.94
N ASP A 89 5.62 16.12 20.00
CA ASP A 89 7.00 16.59 20.09
C ASP A 89 7.78 16.07 18.87
N SER A 90 8.54 16.96 18.23
CA SER A 90 9.54 16.63 17.22
C SER A 90 10.43 15.43 17.59
N LYS A 91 10.78 15.29 18.88
CA LYS A 91 11.60 14.18 19.39
C LYS A 91 10.88 12.83 19.37
N ALA A 92 9.55 12.81 19.37
CA ALA A 92 8.77 11.58 19.36
C ALA A 92 9.02 10.77 18.08
N LEU A 93 9.26 11.45 16.94
CA LEU A 93 9.62 10.79 15.68
C LEU A 93 10.96 10.06 15.79
N ASP A 94 11.96 10.69 16.41
CA ASP A 94 13.29 10.09 16.57
C ASP A 94 13.26 8.94 17.58
N SER A 95 12.53 9.10 18.70
CA SER A 95 12.32 8.02 19.66
C SER A 95 11.61 6.81 19.03
N LEU A 96 10.54 7.04 18.26
CA LEU A 96 9.82 5.97 17.56
C LEU A 96 10.69 5.29 16.52
N ARG A 97 11.50 6.06 15.77
CA ARG A 97 12.43 5.50 14.79
C ARG A 97 13.41 4.53 15.44
N VAL A 98 14.00 4.90 16.56
CA VAL A 98 14.95 4.03 17.29
C VAL A 98 14.27 2.75 17.75
N ILE A 99 13.10 2.86 18.39
CA ILE A 99 12.34 1.70 18.89
C ILE A 99 11.93 0.77 17.75
N GLN A 100 11.37 1.33 16.66
CA GLN A 100 10.90 0.55 15.51
C GLN A 100 12.07 -0.11 14.77
N THR A 101 13.18 0.60 14.58
CA THR A 101 14.37 0.02 13.93
C THR A 101 14.94 -1.11 14.77
N GLN A 102 15.02 -0.93 16.09
CA GLN A 102 15.47 -1.99 17.00
C GLN A 102 14.55 -3.21 16.95
N ALA A 103 13.23 -3.00 16.91
CA ALA A 103 12.25 -4.07 16.81
C ALA A 103 12.32 -4.81 15.46
N LEU A 104 12.62 -4.11 14.36
CA LEU A 104 12.76 -4.72 13.03
C LEU A 104 14.07 -5.47 12.85
N GLN A 105 15.13 -5.07 13.56
CA GLN A 105 16.41 -5.78 13.58
C GLN A 105 16.36 -7.04 14.46
N ASP A 106 15.36 -7.14 15.34
CA ASP A 106 15.12 -8.36 16.10
C ASP A 106 14.65 -9.47 15.14
N ARG A 107 15.52 -10.45 14.90
CA ARG A 107 15.26 -11.58 13.99
C ARG A 107 14.41 -12.67 14.62
N ASN A 108 13.90 -12.45 15.82
CA ASN A 108 13.13 -13.45 16.52
C ASN A 108 11.73 -13.56 15.90
N VAL A 109 11.51 -14.55 15.03
CA VAL A 109 10.16 -14.93 14.60
C VAL A 109 9.52 -15.69 15.77
N PRO A 110 8.54 -15.12 16.48
CA PRO A 110 8.11 -15.66 17.76
C PRO A 110 7.40 -17.01 17.63
N ASP A 111 6.73 -17.23 16.49
CA ASP A 111 5.97 -18.45 16.22
C ASP A 111 5.78 -18.70 14.71
N LYS A 112 5.70 -19.98 14.33
CA LYS A 112 5.47 -20.44 12.95
C LYS A 112 4.14 -19.93 12.40
N GLN A 113 3.10 -19.86 13.23
CA GLN A 113 1.78 -19.38 12.80
C GLN A 113 1.81 -17.93 12.35
N GLN A 114 2.61 -17.08 13.01
CA GLN A 114 2.77 -15.68 12.64
C GLN A 114 3.47 -15.54 11.29
N TRP A 115 4.48 -16.37 11.03
CA TRP A 115 5.16 -16.42 9.73
C TRP A 115 4.23 -16.85 8.60
N GLU A 116 3.46 -17.94 8.78
CA GLU A 116 2.47 -18.38 7.80
C GLU A 116 1.39 -17.32 7.56
N SER A 117 0.97 -16.61 8.61
CA SER A 117 0.00 -15.52 8.50
C SER A 117 0.55 -14.34 7.69
N ALA A 118 1.82 -13.98 7.89
CA ALA A 118 2.49 -12.94 7.11
C ALA A 118 2.62 -13.33 5.62
N ILE A 119 2.97 -14.59 5.34
CA ILE A 119 3.00 -15.11 3.96
C ILE A 119 1.61 -15.02 3.32
N LYS A 120 0.57 -15.53 3.98
CA LYS A 120 -0.81 -15.46 3.48
C LYS A 120 -1.28 -14.03 3.27
N PHE A 121 -0.92 -13.11 4.17
CA PHE A 121 -1.22 -11.69 4.02
C PHE A 121 -0.57 -11.11 2.76
N MET A 122 0.72 -11.40 2.53
CA MET A 122 1.43 -10.93 1.35
C MET A 122 0.85 -11.54 0.07
N GLU A 123 0.55 -12.84 0.07
CA GLU A 123 -0.12 -13.52 -1.04
C GLU A 123 -1.48 -12.89 -1.37
N ASN A 124 -2.33 -12.68 -0.35
CA ASN A 124 -3.62 -12.04 -0.53
C ASN A 124 -3.50 -10.60 -1.04
N THR A 125 -2.47 -9.87 -0.59
CA THR A 125 -2.20 -8.51 -1.07
C THR A 125 -1.80 -8.52 -2.54
N LEU A 126 -0.89 -9.41 -2.93
CA LEU A 126 -0.48 -9.57 -4.33
C LEU A 126 -1.66 -9.96 -5.23
N ARG A 127 -2.51 -10.89 -4.77
CA ARG A 127 -3.72 -11.29 -5.50
C ARG A 127 -4.68 -10.12 -5.69
N LYS A 128 -4.92 -9.32 -4.65
CA LYS A 128 -5.80 -8.14 -4.74
C LYS A 128 -5.26 -7.06 -5.68
N GLU A 129 -3.95 -6.78 -5.62
CA GLU A 129 -3.34 -5.81 -6.55
C GLU A 129 -3.38 -6.34 -7.99
N LEU A 130 -3.18 -7.64 -8.21
CA LEU A 130 -3.35 -8.26 -9.53
C LEU A 130 -4.78 -8.15 -10.04
N GLU A 131 -5.78 -8.48 -9.23
CA GLU A 131 -7.20 -8.33 -9.56
C GLU A 131 -7.56 -6.87 -9.85
N HIS A 132 -6.99 -5.93 -9.09
CA HIS A 132 -7.18 -4.50 -9.29
C HIS A 132 -6.63 -4.04 -10.64
N GLU A 133 -5.38 -4.39 -10.96
CA GLU A 133 -4.75 -4.08 -12.25
C GLU A 133 -5.47 -4.75 -13.42
N GLU A 134 -5.88 -6.01 -13.26
CA GLU A 134 -6.63 -6.74 -14.30
C GLU A 134 -8.01 -6.11 -14.54
N SER A 135 -8.70 -5.69 -13.47
CA SER A 135 -9.94 -4.92 -13.56
C SER A 135 -9.73 -3.55 -14.21
N GLU A 136 -8.66 -2.82 -13.88
CA GLU A 136 -8.31 -1.55 -14.51
C GLU A 136 -8.04 -1.75 -16.01
N LEU A 137 -7.25 -2.76 -16.39
CA LEU A 137 -7.00 -3.10 -17.79
C LEU A 137 -8.30 -3.47 -18.52
N LEU A 138 -9.13 -4.32 -17.94
CA LEU A 138 -10.42 -4.70 -18.52
C LEU A 138 -11.36 -3.51 -18.62
N SER A 139 -11.42 -2.63 -17.62
CA SER A 139 -12.25 -1.43 -17.68
C SER A 139 -11.77 -0.46 -18.76
N ASN A 140 -10.46 -0.32 -18.95
CA ASN A 140 -9.87 0.52 -19.99
C ASN A 140 -10.10 -0.07 -21.40
N ILE A 141 -9.97 -1.38 -21.56
CA ILE A 141 -10.27 -2.11 -22.81
C ILE A 141 -11.78 -2.09 -23.11
N ASN A 142 -12.62 -2.25 -22.09
CA ASN A 142 -14.08 -2.27 -22.21
C ASN A 142 -14.63 -0.87 -22.44
N GLN A 143 -14.11 0.17 -21.79
CA GLN A 143 -14.47 1.55 -22.10
C GLN A 143 -14.12 1.89 -23.55
N SER A 144 -13.01 1.38 -24.09
CA SER A 144 -12.69 1.49 -25.52
C SER A 144 -13.71 0.76 -26.40
N SER A 145 -14.13 -0.45 -26.01
CA SER A 145 -15.02 -1.31 -26.81
C SER A 145 -16.50 -0.91 -26.74
N TRP A 146 -17.04 -0.60 -25.56
CA TRP A 146 -18.42 -0.14 -25.38
C TRP A 146 -18.62 1.29 -25.87
N LYS A 147 -17.64 2.20 -25.73
CA LYS A 147 -17.70 3.53 -26.38
C LYS A 147 -17.68 3.40 -27.91
N LYS A 148 -16.88 2.49 -28.49
CA LYS A 148 -16.91 2.18 -29.94
C LYS A 148 -18.23 1.54 -30.40
N PHE A 149 -18.87 0.75 -29.54
CA PHE A 149 -20.14 0.08 -29.85
C PHE A 149 -21.35 1.03 -29.76
N ILE A 150 -21.39 1.94 -28.77
CA ILE A 150 -22.55 2.81 -28.50
C ILE A 150 -22.43 4.20 -29.16
N GLY A 151 -21.22 4.69 -29.45
CA GLY A 151 -21.04 6.05 -29.98
C GLY A 151 -19.97 6.13 -31.04
N PHE A 152 -20.36 6.50 -32.26
CA PHE A 152 -19.87 7.63 -33.07
C PHE A 152 -18.60 8.41 -32.62
N GLN A 153 -17.56 7.75 -32.12
CA GLN A 153 -16.36 8.39 -31.62
C GLN A 153 -15.13 7.77 -32.28
N ARG A 154 -14.43 8.58 -33.07
CA ARG A 154 -13.16 8.18 -33.69
C ARG A 154 -12.16 7.90 -32.58
N SER A 155 -11.47 6.77 -32.68
CA SER A 155 -10.35 6.40 -31.80
C SER A 155 -9.35 7.57 -31.76
N THR A 156 -9.05 8.04 -30.55
CA THR A 156 -8.02 9.05 -30.32
C THR A 156 -6.65 8.50 -30.74
N ILE A 157 -5.72 9.39 -31.12
CA ILE A 157 -4.38 9.01 -31.56
C ILE A 157 -3.67 8.19 -30.47
N GLU A 158 -3.81 8.61 -29.22
CA GLU A 158 -3.25 7.92 -28.05
C GLU A 158 -3.77 6.49 -27.89
N GLU A 159 -5.07 6.28 -28.11
CA GLU A 159 -5.71 4.96 -28.05
C GLU A 159 -5.15 4.02 -29.13
N LYS A 160 -4.87 4.54 -30.34
CA LYS A 160 -4.24 3.75 -31.42
C LYS A 160 -2.81 3.35 -31.07
N TYR A 161 -2.01 4.29 -30.57
CA TYR A 161 -0.64 3.99 -30.13
C TYR A 161 -0.62 2.96 -29.00
N ARG A 162 -1.56 3.06 -28.06
CA ARG A 162 -1.69 2.12 -26.94
C ARG A 162 -2.05 0.71 -27.43
N GLN A 163 -3.02 0.60 -28.35
CA GLN A 163 -3.36 -0.69 -28.98
C GLN A 163 -2.19 -1.29 -29.77
N GLN A 164 -1.40 -0.46 -30.45
CA GLN A 164 -0.21 -0.92 -31.14
C GLN A 164 0.86 -1.41 -30.16
N CYS A 165 1.09 -0.70 -29.06
CA CYS A 165 2.00 -1.15 -27.99
C CYS A 165 1.58 -2.49 -27.40
N ILE A 166 0.27 -2.66 -27.10
CA ILE A 166 -0.27 -3.94 -26.59
C ILE A 166 0.00 -5.08 -27.57
N LYS A 167 -0.25 -4.87 -28.87
CA LYS A 167 0.03 -5.89 -29.90
C LYS A 167 1.51 -6.25 -30.01
N GLU A 168 2.41 -5.28 -29.89
CA GLU A 168 3.85 -5.56 -29.91
C GLU A 168 4.29 -6.27 -28.62
N LEU A 169 3.74 -5.90 -27.46
CA LEU A 169 3.96 -6.60 -26.19
C LEU A 169 3.51 -8.06 -26.25
N ASP A 170 2.33 -8.34 -26.83
CA ASP A 170 1.84 -9.71 -27.03
C ASP A 170 2.78 -10.54 -27.89
N LYS A 171 3.33 -9.96 -28.98
CA LYS A 171 4.33 -10.64 -29.82
C LYS A 171 5.58 -10.98 -29.02
N VAL A 172 6.09 -10.03 -28.23
CA VAL A 172 7.29 -10.24 -27.40
C VAL A 172 7.05 -11.33 -26.33
N LEU A 173 5.87 -11.33 -25.71
CA LEU A 173 5.48 -12.36 -24.75
C LEU A 173 5.39 -13.75 -25.39
N MET A 174 4.75 -13.86 -26.55
CA MET A 174 4.66 -15.10 -27.32
C MET A 174 6.05 -15.63 -27.71
N SER A 175 6.94 -14.76 -28.21
CA SER A 175 8.32 -15.12 -28.54
C SER A 175 9.11 -15.59 -27.30
N ARG A 176 8.93 -14.93 -26.15
CA ARG A 176 9.59 -15.33 -24.90
C ARG A 176 9.09 -16.67 -24.37
N GLN A 177 7.79 -16.95 -24.49
CA GLN A 177 7.22 -18.25 -24.14
C GLN A 177 7.77 -19.38 -25.02
N GLN A 178 7.92 -19.14 -26.32
CA GLN A 178 8.51 -20.10 -27.27
C GLN A 178 10.00 -20.37 -26.98
N LEU A 179 10.78 -19.34 -26.64
CA LEU A 179 12.18 -19.47 -26.23
C LEU A 179 12.33 -20.30 -24.94
N ASN A 180 11.45 -20.10 -23.97
CA ASN A 180 11.45 -20.87 -22.72
C ASN A 180 11.06 -22.35 -22.94
N GLN A 181 10.27 -22.67 -23.97
CA GLN A 181 9.93 -24.06 -24.32
C GLN A 181 11.09 -24.77 -25.04
N THR A 182 11.77 -24.08 -25.97
CA THR A 182 12.93 -24.62 -26.70
C THR A 182 14.14 -24.85 -25.81
N THR A 183 14.33 -24.02 -24.78
CA THR A 183 15.42 -24.20 -23.80
C THR A 183 15.20 -25.45 -22.91
N LYS A 184 13.93 -25.84 -22.66
CA LYS A 184 13.60 -27.06 -21.90
C LYS A 184 13.75 -28.34 -22.73
N THR A 185 13.57 -28.29 -24.04
CA THR A 185 13.77 -29.45 -24.93
C THR A 185 15.23 -29.75 -25.25
N ASN A 186 16.14 -28.78 -25.09
CA ASN A 186 17.58 -28.96 -25.35
C ASN A 186 18.40 -29.36 -24.11
N GLN A 187 17.75 -29.70 -22.99
CA GLN A 187 18.38 -30.21 -21.76
C GLN A 187 18.10 -31.71 -21.50
N VAL A 188 17.72 -32.47 -22.54
CA VAL A 188 17.58 -33.94 -22.51
C VAL A 188 18.63 -34.57 -23.40
#